data_AF-A0A8J7WPH8-F1
#
_entry.id   AF-A0A8J7WPH8-F1
#
_cell.length_a   1.000
_cell.length_b   1.000
_cell.length_c   1.000
_cell.angle_alpha   90.00
_cell.angle_beta   90.00
_cell.angle_gamma   90.00
#
_symmetry.space_group_name_H-M   'P 1'
#
loop_
_entity.id
_entity.type
_entity.pdbx_description
1 polymer ?
#
loop_
_entity_poly.entity_id
_entity_poly.type
_entity_poly.pdbx_seq_one_letter_code
_entity_poly.pdbx_strand_id
1 'polypeptide(L)'
;MAEALPEPTEDVELARHDLAVHGYCVVSGALDETTVKSMRDRLVEQSMGESVNGVRADQDPESGSYVGGAGLRTRDNRRVWNLVNKGTVFEALLRRSTVLEPLP
;
A
#
# COMPACT_ATOMS: atom_id res chain seq x y z
N MET A 1 -1.11 -33.98 -4.08
CA MET A 1 0.10 -33.19 -4.39
C MET A 1 -0.19 -31.77 -3.92
N ALA A 2 0.75 -31.11 -3.24
CA ALA A 2 0.56 -29.70 -2.89
C ALA A 2 0.53 -28.89 -4.19
N GLU A 3 -0.45 -28.01 -4.35
CA GLU A 3 -0.53 -27.08 -5.46
C GLU A 3 0.64 -26.09 -5.34
N ALA A 4 1.39 -25.89 -6.43
CA ALA A 4 2.51 -24.96 -6.44
C ALA A 4 1.99 -23.55 -6.15
N LEU A 5 2.64 -22.83 -5.24
CA LEU A 5 2.25 -21.46 -4.90
C LEU A 5 2.98 -20.47 -5.83
N PRO A 6 2.38 -19.29 -6.13
CA PRO A 6 3.04 -18.22 -6.86
C PRO A 6 4.41 -17.87 -6.28
N GLU A 7 5.42 -17.81 -7.15
CA GLU A 7 6.75 -17.31 -6.82
C GLU A 7 6.93 -15.87 -7.32
N PRO A 8 7.82 -15.07 -6.72
CA PRO A 8 8.13 -13.73 -7.23
C PRO A 8 8.59 -13.76 -8.68
N THR A 9 7.95 -12.98 -9.55
CA THR A 9 8.24 -12.93 -10.99
C THR A 9 8.26 -11.50 -11.52
N GLU A 10 9.06 -11.26 -12.56
CA GLU A 10 9.04 -10.02 -13.36
C GLU A 10 8.17 -10.16 -14.63
N ASP A 11 7.72 -11.39 -14.94
CA ASP A 11 6.86 -11.67 -16.07
C ASP A 11 5.40 -11.34 -15.72
N VAL A 12 4.86 -10.32 -16.41
CA VAL A 12 3.49 -9.82 -16.22
C VAL A 12 2.45 -10.89 -16.57
N GLU A 13 2.70 -11.72 -17.58
CA GLU A 13 1.76 -12.76 -17.99
C GLU A 13 1.75 -13.92 -17.00
N LEU A 14 2.90 -14.25 -16.41
CA LEU A 14 2.96 -15.20 -15.30
C LEU A 14 2.26 -14.63 -14.05
N ALA A 15 2.50 -13.36 -13.69
CA ALA A 15 1.82 -12.73 -12.57
C ALA A 15 0.29 -12.68 -12.77
N ARG A 16 -0.17 -12.46 -14.01
CA ARG A 16 -1.60 -12.49 -14.37
C ARG A 16 -2.17 -13.91 -14.24
N HIS A 17 -1.44 -14.92 -14.71
CA HIS A 17 -1.82 -16.32 -14.53
C HIS A 17 -1.92 -16.68 -13.05
N ASP A 18 -0.92 -16.34 -12.25
CA ASP A 18 -0.87 -16.62 -10.83
C ASP A 18 -2.03 -15.95 -10.09
N LEU A 19 -2.34 -14.71 -10.44
CA LEU A 19 -3.50 -14.01 -9.89
C LEU A 19 -4.82 -14.73 -10.24
N ALA A 20 -4.97 -15.20 -11.48
CA ALA A 20 -6.18 -15.88 -11.92
C ALA A 20 -6.36 -17.27 -11.27
N VAL A 21 -5.26 -18.01 -11.06
CA VAL A 21 -5.29 -19.37 -10.50
C VAL A 21 -5.34 -19.35 -8.97
N HIS A 22 -4.55 -18.48 -8.34
CA HIS A 22 -4.34 -18.50 -6.88
C HIS A 22 -5.02 -17.35 -6.14
N GLY A 23 -5.56 -16.35 -6.85
CA GLY A 23 -6.16 -15.15 -6.25
C GLY A 23 -5.15 -14.12 -5.76
N TYR A 24 -3.85 -14.36 -5.97
CA TYR A 24 -2.76 -13.42 -5.69
C TYR A 24 -1.55 -13.72 -6.59
N CYS A 25 -0.67 -12.75 -6.75
CA CYS A 25 0.64 -12.91 -7.39
C CYS A 25 1.69 -12.08 -6.64
N VAL A 26 2.98 -12.32 -6.93
CA VAL A 26 4.08 -11.53 -6.38
C VAL A 26 4.92 -10.98 -7.53
N VAL A 27 4.85 -9.67 -7.75
CA VAL A 27 5.63 -8.99 -8.78
C VAL A 27 6.98 -8.57 -8.19
N SER A 28 8.05 -9.21 -8.65
CA SER A 28 9.42 -8.80 -8.34
C SER A 28 9.72 -7.44 -8.99
N GLY A 29 10.50 -6.61 -8.30
CA GLY A 29 10.94 -5.31 -8.86
C GLY A 29 9.83 -4.30 -9.14
N ALA A 30 8.61 -4.49 -8.59
CA ALA A 30 7.49 -3.57 -8.83
C ALA A 30 7.81 -2.10 -8.49
N LEU A 31 8.64 -1.90 -7.47
CA LEU A 31 9.20 -0.60 -7.06
C LEU A 31 10.71 -0.72 -6.87
N ASP A 32 11.47 0.24 -7.40
CA ASP A 32 12.90 0.36 -7.16
C ASP A 32 13.19 0.93 -5.76
N GLU A 33 14.40 0.69 -5.26
CA GLU A 33 14.81 1.11 -3.90
C GLU A 33 14.69 2.62 -3.67
N THR A 34 14.94 3.42 -4.71
CA THR A 34 14.86 4.89 -4.62
C THR A 34 13.42 5.34 -4.43
N THR A 35 12.49 4.76 -5.20
CA THR A 35 11.06 5.00 -5.04
C THR A 35 10.57 4.56 -3.65
N VAL A 36 10.94 3.36 -3.19
CA VAL A 36 10.56 2.85 -1.87
C VAL A 36 11.06 3.77 -0.75
N LYS A 37 12.32 4.21 -0.83
CA LYS A 37 12.90 5.13 0.15
C LYS A 37 12.16 6.47 0.16
N SER A 38 11.94 7.07 -1.01
CA SER A 38 11.26 8.36 -1.14
C SER A 38 9.83 8.31 -0.59
N MET A 39 9.10 7.22 -0.86
CA MET A 39 7.76 7.00 -0.31
C MET A 39 7.79 6.86 1.22
N ARG A 40 8.74 6.09 1.77
CA ARG A 40 8.90 5.92 3.22
C ARG A 40 9.20 7.24 3.90
N ASP A 41 10.17 8.00 3.40
CA ASP A 41 10.57 9.27 4.00
C ASP A 41 9.39 10.24 4.04
N ARG A 42 8.65 10.36 2.93
CA ARG A 42 7.47 11.23 2.86
C ARG A 42 6.32 10.76 3.75
N LEU A 43 6.09 9.44 3.85
CA LEU A 43 5.06 8.87 4.74
C LEU A 43 5.36 9.17 6.20
N VAL A 44 6.61 9.00 6.63
CA VAL A 44 7.05 9.27 8.00
C VAL A 44 6.94 10.76 8.32
N GLU A 45 7.40 11.63 7.43
CA GLU A 45 7.25 13.08 7.55
C GLU A 45 5.78 13.49 7.72
N GLN A 46 4.89 12.98 6.86
CA GLN A 46 3.45 13.29 6.94
C GLN A 46 2.83 12.77 8.24
N SER A 47 3.16 11.55 8.67
CA SER A 47 2.68 10.98 9.92
C SER A 47 3.10 11.82 11.13
N MET A 48 4.34 12.32 11.16
CA MET A 48 4.83 13.18 12.23
C MET A 48 4.12 14.54 12.20
N GLY A 49 4.01 15.15 11.01
CA GLY A 49 3.32 16.41 10.82
C GLY A 49 1.86 16.36 11.28
N GLU A 50 1.12 15.31 10.92
CA GLU A 50 -0.27 15.14 11.37
C GLU A 50 -0.38 14.92 12.88
N SER A 51 0.58 14.20 13.48
CA SER A 51 0.64 13.99 14.94
C SER A 51 0.87 15.31 15.68
N VAL A 52 1.84 16.12 15.23
CA VAL A 52 2.19 17.40 15.87
C VAL A 52 1.08 18.42 15.76
N ASN A 53 0.34 18.43 14.64
CA ASN A 53 -0.76 19.37 14.41
C ASN A 53 -2.11 18.88 14.96
N GLY A 54 -2.18 17.71 15.60
CA GLY A 54 -3.42 17.18 16.18
C GLY A 54 -4.49 16.81 15.16
N VAL A 55 -4.10 16.54 13.91
CA VAL A 55 -5.01 16.21 12.80
C VAL A 55 -4.89 14.76 12.34
N ARG A 56 -4.19 13.93 13.11
CA ARG A 56 -3.98 12.53 12.78
C ARG A 56 -5.30 11.77 12.94
N ALA A 57 -5.70 11.06 11.89
CA ALA A 57 -7.02 10.44 11.80
C ALA A 57 -7.30 9.35 12.86
N ASP A 58 -6.27 8.82 13.53
CA ASP A 58 -6.39 7.81 14.59
C ASP A 58 -6.41 8.41 16.01
N GLN A 59 -6.40 9.74 16.15
CA GLN A 59 -6.42 10.45 17.43
C GLN A 59 -7.83 10.78 17.95
N ASP A 60 -8.89 10.38 17.26
CA ASP A 60 -10.25 10.51 17.75
C ASP A 60 -10.70 9.22 18.48
N PRO A 61 -10.68 9.20 19.82
CA PRO A 61 -11.17 8.06 20.60
C PRO A 61 -12.70 7.97 20.67
N GLU A 62 -13.44 9.04 20.33
CA GLU A 62 -14.91 9.09 20.42
C GLU A 62 -15.60 8.70 19.10
N SER A 63 -15.03 9.02 17.94
CA SER A 63 -15.72 8.72 16.68
C SER A 63 -15.85 7.23 16.40
N GLY A 64 -15.02 6.35 16.99
CA GLY A 64 -15.16 4.90 16.86
C GLY A 64 -15.28 4.38 15.41
N SER A 65 -14.98 5.23 14.43
CA SER A 65 -15.41 5.08 13.04
C SER A 65 -14.17 5.06 12.16
N TYR A 66 -13.38 4.00 12.33
CA TYR A 66 -13.20 3.15 11.15
C TYR A 66 -12.84 1.70 11.50
N VAL A 67 -13.70 0.81 11.01
CA VAL A 67 -13.56 -0.64 10.94
C VAL A 67 -12.98 -0.94 9.56
N GLY A 68 -11.66 -1.13 9.49
CA GLY A 68 -10.98 -1.59 8.28
C GLY A 68 -9.85 -2.50 8.70
N GLY A 69 -10.08 -3.82 8.67
CA GLY A 69 -9.15 -4.84 9.14
C GLY A 69 -9.48 -5.34 10.57
N ALA A 70 -9.64 -6.65 10.70
CA ALA A 70 -10.08 -7.34 11.91
C ALA A 70 -9.26 -6.94 13.15
N GLY A 71 -9.86 -6.12 14.01
CA GLY A 71 -9.24 -5.65 15.23
C GLY A 71 -9.87 -4.35 15.71
N LEU A 72 -11.15 -4.39 16.05
CA LEU A 72 -11.72 -3.43 17.01
C LEU A 72 -10.73 -3.39 18.19
N ARG A 73 -9.99 -2.28 18.33
CA ARG A 73 -9.08 -1.95 19.46
C ARG A 73 -7.57 -2.28 19.34
N THR A 74 -6.98 -2.52 18.17
CA THR A 74 -5.51 -2.50 18.08
C THR A 74 -4.99 -1.06 17.97
N ARG A 75 -4.64 -0.46 19.11
CA ARG A 75 -4.01 0.88 19.22
C ARG A 75 -2.70 1.02 18.42
N ASP A 76 -2.16 -0.08 17.90
CA ASP A 76 -0.89 -0.12 17.19
C ASP A 76 -1.02 0.04 15.67
N ASN A 77 -2.24 0.06 15.14
CA ASN A 77 -2.48 0.22 13.70
C ASN A 77 -2.48 1.71 13.30
N ARG A 78 -1.29 2.21 12.95
CA ARG A 78 -1.08 3.62 12.55
C ARG A 78 -1.24 3.78 11.04
N ARG A 79 -1.97 4.82 10.63
CA ARG A 79 -2.30 5.07 9.22
C ARG A 79 -2.14 6.54 8.88
N VAL A 80 -1.74 6.79 7.63
CA VAL A 80 -1.81 8.11 6.98
C VAL A 80 -2.72 7.96 5.78
N TRP A 81 -3.75 8.78 5.70
CA TRP A 81 -4.77 8.68 4.66
C TRP A 81 -4.49 9.60 3.48
N ASN A 82 -5.15 9.30 2.36
CA ASN A 82 -5.17 10.14 1.16
C ASN A 82 -3.75 10.48 0.64
N LEU A 83 -2.84 9.49 0.61
CA LEU A 83 -1.42 9.69 0.28
C LEU A 83 -1.19 10.44 -1.04
N VAL A 84 -2.10 10.30 -2.01
CA VAL A 84 -2.08 11.06 -3.27
C VAL A 84 -2.02 12.57 -3.03
N ASN A 85 -2.73 13.09 -2.02
CA ASN A 85 -2.74 14.50 -1.65
C ASN A 85 -1.53 14.91 -0.79
N LYS A 86 -0.66 13.95 -0.46
CA LYS A 86 0.43 14.14 0.51
C LYS A 86 1.79 14.17 -0.16
N GLY A 87 1.91 14.08 -1.47
CA GLY A 87 3.18 14.32 -2.15
C GLY A 87 3.23 13.70 -3.54
N THR A 88 3.99 14.35 -4.41
CA THR A 88 4.17 13.94 -5.81
C THR A 88 4.74 12.53 -5.95
N VAL A 89 5.48 12.03 -4.94
CA VAL A 89 5.97 10.64 -4.91
C VAL A 89 4.84 9.61 -4.95
N PHE A 90 3.68 9.90 -4.35
CA PHE A 90 2.51 9.01 -4.36
C PHE A 90 1.66 9.20 -5.62
N GLU A 91 1.60 10.41 -6.17
CA GLU A 91 0.98 10.65 -7.48
C GLU A 91 1.75 9.95 -8.61
N ALA A 92 3.08 9.94 -8.54
CA ALA A 92 3.94 9.27 -9.51
C ALA A 92 3.68 7.75 -9.53
N LEU A 93 3.38 7.14 -8.37
CA LEU A 93 3.02 5.72 -8.26
C LEU A 93 1.78 5.38 -9.10
N LEU A 94 0.74 6.23 -9.05
CA LEU A 94 -0.49 6.03 -9.82
C LEU A 94 -0.28 6.12 -11.34
N ARG A 95 0.81 6.74 -11.78
CA ARG A 95 1.13 6.93 -13.20
C ARG A 95 2.04 5.83 -13.76
N ARG A 96 2.44 4.84 -12.95
CA ARG A 96 3.28 3.72 -13.40
C ARG A 96 2.44 2.73 -14.23
N SER A 97 3.00 2.26 -15.33
CA SER A 97 2.35 1.31 -16.25
C SER A 97 1.91 0.02 -15.56
N THR A 98 2.70 -0.50 -14.63
CA THR A 98 2.38 -1.70 -13.82
C THR A 98 1.10 -1.55 -13.00
N VAL A 99 0.64 -0.33 -12.72
CA VAL A 99 -0.60 -0.03 -11.98
C VAL A 99 -1.77 0.25 -12.93
N LEU A 100 -1.50 0.73 -14.14
CA LEU A 100 -2.51 1.24 -15.08
C LEU A 100 -2.94 0.23 -16.14
N GLU A 101 -2.23 -0.89 -16.30
CA GLU A 101 -2.70 -1.98 -17.14
C GLU A 101 -3.78 -2.78 -16.40
N PRO A 102 -5.02 -2.85 -16.92
CA PRO A 102 -6.07 -3.63 -16.29
C PRO A 102 -5.69 -5.11 -16.23
N LEU A 103 -5.90 -5.72 -15.07
CA LEU A 103 -6.13 -7.15 -14.98
C LEU A 103 -7.59 -7.37 -15.47
N PRO A 104 -7.83 -8.22 -16.50
CA PRO A 104 -9.11 -8.30 -17.22
C PRO A 104 -10.28 -8.70 -16.32
#